data_AF-A0A9D7U9D5-F1
#
_entry.id   AF-A0A9D7U9D5-F1
#
_cell.length_a   1.000
_cell.length_b   1.000
_cell.length_c   1.000
_cell.angle_alpha   90.00
_cell.angle_beta   90.00
_cell.angle_gamma   90.00
#
_symmetry.space_group_name_H-M   'P 1'
#
loop_
_entity.id
_entity.type
_entity.pdbx_description
1 polymer ?
#
loop_
_entity_poly.entity_id
_entity_poly.type
_entity_poly.pdbx_seq_one_letter_code
_entity_poly.pdbx_strand_id
1 'polypeptide(L)'
;MGDHKLNCITWIAAHLTWAEHELVVCALGAEPLPIPWLDQFQYGTSSEPQDSWPSLNEIRVDLDRVHAAALAAIRSQADLGEPAQIELFGPTSTKRDIVYHAIRHEGTHAGHLGWLCKLNGLETI
;
A
#
# COMPACT_ATOMS: atom_id res chain seq x y z
N MET A 1 -2.05 23.39 18.89
CA MET A 1 -1.80 22.70 17.61
C MET A 1 -1.56 21.26 17.99
N GLY A 2 -2.40 20.30 17.57
CA GLY A 2 -2.28 18.92 18.04
C GLY A 2 -0.94 18.32 17.63
N ASP A 3 -0.32 17.55 18.52
CA ASP A 3 0.90 16.77 18.24
C ASP A 3 0.57 15.65 17.24
N HIS A 4 0.37 16.00 15.98
CA HIS A 4 0.19 15.04 14.91
C HIS A 4 1.56 14.47 14.53
N LYS A 5 1.86 13.28 15.04
CA LYS A 5 3.06 12.52 14.69
C LYS A 5 2.91 11.95 13.28
N LEU A 6 3.92 12.15 12.44
CA LEU A 6 3.99 11.50 11.13
C LEU A 6 4.23 10.00 11.30
N ASN A 7 3.70 9.20 10.37
CA ASN A 7 4.04 7.78 10.30
C ASN A 7 5.54 7.62 10.01
N CYS A 8 6.17 6.63 10.65
CA CYS A 8 7.58 6.33 10.42
C CYS A 8 7.81 5.63 9.06
N ILE A 9 9.06 5.65 8.60
CA ILE A 9 9.46 5.10 7.28
C ILE A 9 9.08 3.62 7.14
N THR A 10 9.39 2.80 8.15
CA THR A 10 9.08 1.37 8.14
C THR A 10 7.58 1.13 7.98
N TRP A 11 6.76 1.87 8.73
CA TRP A 11 5.32 1.77 8.63
C TRP A 11 4.82 2.18 7.24
N ILE A 12 5.31 3.29 6.68
CA ILE A 12 4.90 3.74 5.34
C ILE A 12 5.26 2.71 4.26
N ALA A 13 6.46 2.12 4.32
CA ALA A 13 6.89 1.11 3.34
C ALA A 13 6.05 -0.18 3.42
N ALA A 14 5.80 -0.67 4.64
CA ALA A 14 4.94 -1.83 4.85
C ALA A 14 3.47 -1.54 4.50
N HIS A 15 2.99 -0.33 4.81
CA HIS A 15 1.65 0.12 4.44
C HIS A 15 1.44 0.18 2.94
N LEU A 16 2.45 0.61 2.17
CA LEU A 16 2.39 0.57 0.70
C LEU A 16 2.28 -0.86 0.17
N THR A 17 2.96 -1.81 0.83
CA THR A 17 2.87 -3.24 0.48
C THR A 17 1.45 -3.77 0.74
N TRP A 18 0.89 -3.45 1.90
CA TRP A 18 -0.52 -3.77 2.22
C TRP A 18 -1.49 -3.12 1.23
N ALA A 19 -1.27 -1.84 0.91
CA ALA A 19 -2.16 -1.09 0.04
C ALA A 19 -2.17 -1.66 -1.38
N GLU A 20 -1.02 -1.97 -1.99
CA GLU A 20 -1.00 -2.58 -3.32
C GLU A 20 -1.60 -4.00 -3.31
N HIS A 21 -1.38 -4.77 -2.24
CA HIS A 21 -1.98 -6.08 -2.05
C HIS A 21 -3.51 -5.98 -2.05
N GLU A 22 -4.10 -5.16 -1.18
CA GLU A 22 -5.56 -5.05 -1.07
C GLU A 22 -6.19 -4.33 -2.27
N LEU A 23 -5.62 -3.19 -2.67
CA LEU A 23 -6.20 -2.32 -3.69
C LEU A 23 -5.96 -2.81 -5.11
N VAL A 24 -5.01 -3.72 -5.34
CA VAL A 24 -4.75 -4.26 -6.67
C VAL A 24 -4.93 -5.76 -6.70
N VAL A 25 -4.17 -6.53 -5.92
CA VAL A 25 -4.25 -8.01 -5.99
C VAL A 25 -5.66 -8.49 -5.62
N CYS A 26 -6.13 -8.16 -4.42
CA CYS A 26 -7.45 -8.59 -3.93
C CYS A 26 -8.59 -7.91 -4.71
N ALA A 27 -8.52 -6.61 -4.95
CA ALA A 27 -9.57 -5.86 -5.65
C ALA A 27 -9.84 -6.34 -7.09
N LEU A 28 -8.82 -6.89 -7.76
CA LEU A 28 -8.93 -7.44 -9.11
C LEU A 28 -9.25 -8.94 -9.12
N GLY A 29 -9.44 -9.55 -7.95
CA GLY A 29 -9.82 -10.95 -7.78
C GLY A 29 -8.68 -11.95 -7.99
N ALA A 30 -7.42 -11.52 -7.86
CA ALA A 30 -6.28 -12.43 -7.86
C ALA A 30 -6.11 -13.09 -6.48
N GLU A 31 -5.42 -14.23 -6.45
CA GLU A 31 -5.17 -14.96 -5.20
C GLU A 31 -4.31 -14.12 -4.23
N PRO A 32 -4.76 -13.89 -2.99
CA PRO A 32 -3.98 -13.17 -1.98
C PRO A 32 -2.64 -13.85 -1.67
N LEU A 33 -1.62 -13.04 -1.41
CA LEU A 33 -0.30 -13.54 -1.01
C LEU A 33 -0.28 -13.79 0.52
N PRO A 34 0.27 -14.93 0.99
CA PRO A 34 0.33 -15.24 2.41
C PRO A 34 1.47 -14.48 3.10
N ILE A 35 1.29 -13.17 3.32
CA ILE A 35 2.27 -12.30 3.97
C ILE A 35 1.79 -12.01 5.41
N PRO A 36 2.42 -12.59 6.45
CA PRO A 36 1.85 -12.67 7.80
C PRO A 36 1.80 -11.33 8.55
N TRP A 37 2.51 -10.32 8.08
CA TRP A 37 2.63 -9.03 8.76
C TRP A 37 1.75 -7.93 8.15
N LEU A 38 1.10 -8.17 7.01
CA LEU A 38 0.34 -7.16 6.26
C LEU A 38 -0.69 -6.41 7.11
N ASP A 39 -1.51 -7.14 7.87
CA ASP A 39 -2.62 -6.58 8.66
C ASP A 39 -2.15 -5.64 9.78
N GLN A 40 -0.88 -5.71 10.18
CA GLN A 40 -0.29 -4.78 11.15
C GLN A 40 -0.10 -3.36 10.58
N PHE A 41 -0.20 -3.21 9.25
CA PHE A 41 0.05 -1.96 8.53
C PHE A 41 -1.14 -1.47 7.71
N GLN A 42 -2.34 -2.03 7.94
CA GLN A 42 -3.57 -1.46 7.40
C GLN A 42 -3.84 -0.06 7.95
N TYR A 43 -4.71 0.71 7.28
CA TYR A 43 -5.09 2.04 7.77
C TYR A 43 -5.64 1.99 9.20
N GLY A 44 -5.34 3.01 10.01
CA GLY A 44 -5.76 3.10 11.41
C GLY A 44 -4.89 2.33 12.41
N THR A 45 -3.88 1.59 11.95
CA THR A 45 -2.89 0.95 12.82
C THR A 45 -1.84 1.95 13.35
N SER A 46 -1.16 1.55 14.43
CA SER A 46 -0.11 2.36 15.06
C SER A 46 1.16 2.41 14.21
N SER A 47 1.78 3.59 14.12
CA SER A 47 3.09 3.79 13.51
C SER A 47 4.26 3.80 14.50
N GLU A 48 4.00 3.45 15.76
CA GLU A 48 5.06 3.21 16.75
C GLU A 48 5.83 1.92 16.40
N PRO A 49 7.18 1.96 16.34
CA PRO A 49 7.99 0.78 16.08
C PRO A 49 7.71 -0.36 17.07
N GLN A 50 7.64 -1.59 16.56
CA GLN A 50 7.46 -2.81 17.35
C GLN A 50 8.52 -3.84 16.97
N ASP A 51 8.97 -4.64 17.94
CA ASP A 51 9.98 -5.67 17.71
C ASP A 51 9.50 -6.79 16.77
N SER A 52 8.19 -6.95 16.62
CA SER A 52 7.57 -7.92 15.71
C SER A 52 7.50 -7.46 14.25
N TRP A 53 7.90 -6.22 13.94
CA TRP A 53 7.82 -5.69 12.60
C TRP A 53 8.87 -6.30 11.66
N PRO A 54 8.53 -6.49 10.38
CA PRO A 54 9.50 -6.89 9.38
C PRO A 54 10.58 -5.81 9.21
N SER A 55 11.79 -6.25 8.87
CA SER A 55 12.86 -5.36 8.44
C SER A 55 12.51 -4.71 7.09
N LEU A 56 13.15 -3.57 6.78
CA LEU A 56 12.99 -2.91 5.47
C LEU A 56 13.36 -3.83 4.29
N ASN A 57 14.29 -4.77 4.48
CA ASN A 57 14.65 -5.70 3.42
C ASN A 57 13.56 -6.76 3.20
N GLU A 58 12.94 -7.28 4.28
CA GLU A 58 11.78 -8.18 4.18
C GLU A 58 10.59 -7.47 3.52
N ILE A 59 10.31 -6.23 3.93
CA ILE A 59 9.27 -5.40 3.30
C ILE A 59 9.54 -5.25 1.81
N ARG A 60 10.78 -4.93 1.40
CA ARG A 60 11.11 -4.78 -0.02
C ARG A 60 10.90 -6.08 -0.81
N VAL A 61 11.32 -7.22 -0.27
CA VAL A 61 11.15 -8.52 -0.93
C VAL A 61 9.67 -8.85 -1.13
N ASP A 62 8.84 -8.61 -0.12
CA ASP A 62 7.40 -8.86 -0.21
C ASP A 62 6.69 -7.82 -1.08
N LEU A 63 7.12 -6.56 -1.08
CA LEU A 63 6.65 -5.54 -2.01
C LEU A 63 6.93 -5.94 -3.46
N ASP A 64 8.12 -6.41 -3.79
CA ASP A 64 8.45 -6.89 -5.14
C ASP A 64 7.53 -8.05 -5.57
N ARG A 65 7.18 -8.94 -4.63
CA ARG A 65 6.25 -10.06 -4.87
C ARG A 65 4.83 -9.58 -5.10
N VAL A 66 4.33 -8.65 -4.25
CA VAL A 66 3.01 -8.04 -4.39
C VAL A 66 2.93 -7.28 -5.70
N HIS A 67 3.94 -6.49 -6.05
CA HIS A 67 3.99 -5.71 -7.28
C HIS A 67 3.95 -6.61 -8.53
N ALA A 68 4.71 -7.70 -8.54
CA ALA A 68 4.66 -8.68 -9.62
C ALA A 68 3.25 -9.30 -9.77
N ALA A 69 2.60 -9.64 -8.65
CA ALA A 69 1.24 -10.16 -8.66
C ALA A 69 0.21 -9.11 -9.10
N ALA A 70 0.35 -7.87 -8.66
CA ALA A 70 -0.49 -6.73 -9.03
C ALA A 70 -0.43 -6.46 -10.54
N LEU A 71 0.77 -6.43 -11.12
CA LEU A 71 0.95 -6.28 -12.57
C LEU A 71 0.34 -7.46 -13.35
N ALA A 72 0.48 -8.69 -12.84
CA ALA A 72 -0.16 -9.85 -13.45
C ALA A 72 -1.69 -9.76 -13.38
N ALA A 73 -2.24 -9.34 -12.24
CA ALA A 73 -3.67 -9.15 -12.02
C ALA A 73 -4.26 -8.07 -12.93
N ILE A 74 -3.55 -6.95 -13.13
CA ILE A 74 -3.95 -5.89 -14.06
C ILE A 74 -3.96 -6.42 -15.50
N ARG A 75 -2.92 -7.13 -15.92
CA ARG A 75 -2.79 -7.67 -17.28
C ARG A 75 -3.81 -8.76 -17.62
N SER A 76 -4.33 -9.46 -16.61
CA SER A 76 -5.34 -10.50 -16.82
C SER A 76 -6.76 -9.97 -16.94
N GLN A 77 -7.01 -8.69 -16.61
CA GLN A 77 -8.35 -8.12 -16.73
C GLN A 77 -8.75 -7.93 -18.19
N ALA A 78 -9.89 -8.51 -18.56
CA ALA A 78 -10.54 -8.23 -19.84
C ALA A 78 -11.24 -6.86 -19.84
N ASP A 79 -11.83 -6.48 -18.70
CA ASP A 79 -12.47 -5.17 -18.50
C ASP A 79 -12.29 -4.68 -17.05
N LEU A 80 -11.71 -3.49 -16.91
CA LEU A 80 -11.56 -2.81 -15.60
C LEU A 80 -12.84 -2.03 -15.19
N GLY A 81 -13.86 -1.96 -16.04
CA GLY A 81 -15.15 -1.33 -15.73
C GLY A 81 -16.07 -2.19 -14.85
N GLU A 82 -15.74 -3.46 -14.64
CA GLU A 82 -16.49 -4.33 -13.74
C GLU A 82 -16.33 -3.93 -12.26
N PRO A 83 -17.28 -4.31 -11.39
CA PRO A 83 -17.17 -4.10 -9.95
C PRO A 83 -15.87 -4.69 -9.37
N ALA A 84 -15.22 -3.92 -8.48
CA ALA A 84 -14.09 -4.41 -7.70
C ALA A 84 -14.53 -5.53 -6.73
N GLN A 85 -13.60 -6.41 -6.39
CA GLN A 85 -13.84 -7.56 -5.51
C GLN A 85 -13.58 -7.24 -4.02
N ILE A 86 -13.54 -5.95 -3.67
CA ILE A 86 -13.39 -5.45 -2.30
C ILE A 86 -14.49 -4.43 -1.96
N GLU A 87 -14.85 -4.30 -0.69
CA GLU A 87 -15.91 -3.38 -0.23
C GLU A 87 -15.37 -2.01 0.24
N LEU A 88 -14.07 -1.77 0.14
CA LEU A 88 -13.39 -0.62 0.76
C LEU A 88 -13.89 0.75 0.27
N PHE A 89 -14.44 0.83 -0.94
CA PHE A 89 -14.91 2.08 -1.57
C PHE A 89 -16.40 2.04 -1.92
N GLY A 90 -17.16 1.18 -1.25
CA GLY A 90 -18.58 0.98 -1.49
C GLY A 90 -18.88 0.12 -2.73
N PRO A 91 -20.16 -0.30 -2.88
CA PRO A 91 -20.55 -1.38 -3.79
C PRO A 91 -20.51 -1.03 -5.28
N THR A 92 -20.35 0.26 -5.62
CA THR A 92 -20.36 0.74 -7.00
C THR A 92 -18.98 1.01 -7.57
N SER A 93 -17.91 0.79 -6.78
CA SER A 93 -16.55 1.06 -7.23
C SER A 93 -16.10 0.02 -8.25
N THR A 94 -15.63 0.49 -9.40
CA THR A 94 -15.09 -0.39 -10.44
C THR A 94 -13.63 -0.74 -10.15
N LYS A 95 -13.12 -1.84 -10.73
CA LYS A 95 -11.70 -2.20 -10.66
C LYS A 95 -10.81 -1.04 -11.11
N ARG A 96 -11.22 -0.28 -12.13
CA ARG A 96 -10.53 0.92 -12.62
C ARG A 96 -10.43 2.01 -11.55
N ASP A 97 -11.51 2.28 -10.83
CA ASP A 97 -11.53 3.29 -9.78
C ASP A 97 -10.53 2.93 -8.67
N ILE A 98 -10.44 1.65 -8.31
CA ILE A 98 -9.50 1.19 -7.30
C ILE A 98 -8.05 1.29 -7.79
N VAL A 99 -7.76 0.91 -9.04
CA VAL A 99 -6.41 1.06 -9.61
C VAL A 99 -5.98 2.52 -9.64
N TYR A 100 -6.87 3.43 -10.03
CA TYR A 100 -6.58 4.88 -9.99
C TYR A 100 -6.35 5.38 -8.57
N HIS A 101 -7.13 4.88 -7.61
CA HIS A 101 -6.91 5.18 -6.20
C HIS A 101 -5.54 4.68 -5.73
N ALA A 102 -5.16 3.45 -6.08
CA ALA A 102 -3.87 2.87 -5.71
C ALA A 102 -2.68 3.72 -6.22
N ILE A 103 -2.72 4.15 -7.49
CA ILE A 103 -1.68 5.03 -8.08
C ILE A 103 -1.60 6.36 -7.32
N ARG A 104 -2.74 7.01 -7.04
CA ARG A 104 -2.78 8.26 -6.25
C ARG A 104 -2.26 8.04 -4.83
N HIS A 105 -2.65 6.93 -4.20
CA HIS A 105 -2.29 6.57 -2.84
C HIS A 105 -0.77 6.41 -2.71
N GLU A 106 -0.15 5.66 -3.61
CA GLU A 106 1.31 5.49 -3.65
C GLU A 106 2.03 6.84 -3.79
N GLY A 107 1.61 7.67 -4.75
CA GLY A 107 2.20 9.01 -4.94
C GLY A 107 2.08 9.91 -3.70
N THR A 108 0.98 9.79 -2.95
CA THR A 108 0.78 10.52 -1.69
C THR A 108 1.79 10.09 -0.63
N HIS A 109 1.98 8.78 -0.45
CA HIS A 109 2.92 8.23 0.53
C HIS A 109 4.39 8.41 0.13
N ALA A 110 4.70 8.43 -1.17
CA ALA A 110 6.00 8.87 -1.66
C ALA A 110 6.29 10.33 -1.26
N GLY A 111 5.27 11.20 -1.33
CA GLY A 111 5.35 12.57 -0.81
C GLY A 111 5.64 12.64 0.70
N HIS A 112 4.97 11.79 1.50
CA HIS A 112 5.24 11.69 2.94
C HIS A 112 6.68 11.25 3.23
N LEU A 113 7.23 10.31 2.48
CA LEU A 113 8.64 9.91 2.59
C LEU A 113 9.58 11.07 2.23
N GLY A 114 9.23 11.86 1.21
CA GLY A 114 9.94 13.10 0.86
C GLY A 114 9.97 14.11 2.01
N TRP A 115 8.83 14.31 2.70
CA TRP A 115 8.79 15.16 3.89
C TRP A 115 9.65 14.63 5.03
N LEU A 116 9.63 13.32 5.31
CA LEU A 116 10.48 12.72 6.33
C LEU A 116 11.97 12.95 6.02
N CYS A 117 12.38 12.82 4.77
CA CYS A 117 13.76 13.12 4.36
C CYS A 117 14.11 14.60 4.62
N LYS A 118 13.28 15.54 4.13
CA LYS A 118 13.53 16.98 4.31
C LYS A 118 13.57 17.39 5.78
N LEU A 119 12.68 16.84 6.63
CA LEU A 119 12.67 17.08 8.07
C LEU A 119 13.93 16.57 8.79
N ASN A 120 14.62 15.58 8.22
CA ASN A 120 15.88 15.04 8.73
C ASN A 120 17.11 15.64 8.01
N GLY A 121 16.95 16.74 7.27
CA GLY A 121 18.06 17.43 6.60
C GLY A 121 18.64 16.69 5.39
N LEU A 122 17.91 15.70 4.85
CA LEU A 122 18.30 14.99 3.65
C LEU A 122 17.78 15.73 2.41
N GLU A 123 18.64 15.88 1.40
CA GLU A 123 18.24 16.41 0.11
C GLU A 123 17.29 15.44 -0.60
N THR A 124 16.25 16.00 -1.22
CA THR A 124 15.35 15.29 -2.13
C THR A 124 15.13 16.18 -3.35
N ILE A 125 14.51 15.61 -4.39
CA ILE A 125 13.85 16.38 -5.46
C ILE A 125 12.94 17.49 -4.90
#